data_AF-A0A4Y2MXB8-F1
#
_entry.id   AF-A0A4Y2MXB8-F1
#
_cell.length_a   1.000
_cell.length_b   1.000
_cell.length_c   1.000
_cell.angle_alpha   90.00
_cell.angle_beta   90.00
_cell.angle_gamma   90.00
#
_symmetry.space_group_name_H-M   'P 1'
#
loop_
_entity.id
_entity.type
_entity.pdbx_description
1 polymer ?
#
loop_
_entity_poly.entity_id
_entity_poly.type
_entity_poly.pdbx_seq_one_letter_code
_entity_poly.pdbx_strand_id
1 'polypeptide(L)'
;MVSKILDQFPMNSMKFQAENDEFILLGSVSIPSVSSKGNPAYVLSRGADARDLRDNDLWWQGPEFLLRDIPDPEECPCPKDKAFEQELKRNVIVSCAVINDSELLDKLLNLTNNYSKLIMILSFRCRFLKNCLHKNVETGFLTAAELVTAEQLLFKQVQSATFAKV
;
A
#
# COMPACT_ATOMS: atom_id res chain seq x y z
N MET A 1 40.65 -10.06 -9.93
CA MET A 1 39.92 -11.27 -10.36
C MET A 1 38.46 -10.88 -10.58
N VAL A 2 38.26 -10.06 -11.61
CA VAL A 2 36.96 -9.50 -12.02
C VAL A 2 36.75 -10.02 -13.43
N SER A 3 35.95 -11.08 -13.58
CA SER A 3 35.38 -11.60 -14.83
C SER A 3 34.87 -13.03 -14.56
N LYS A 4 33.67 -13.35 -15.06
CA LYS A 4 33.01 -14.69 -15.11
C LYS A 4 31.97 -15.05 -14.04
N ILE A 5 30.96 -14.21 -13.81
CA ILE A 5 29.64 -14.71 -13.35
C ILE A 5 28.54 -14.01 -14.16
N LEU A 6 28.48 -14.27 -15.48
CA LEU A 6 27.34 -13.86 -16.31
C LEU A 6 26.97 -14.85 -17.44
N ASP A 7 27.47 -16.09 -17.46
CA ASP A 7 27.25 -17.00 -18.61
C ASP A 7 26.72 -18.41 -18.27
N GLN A 8 25.94 -18.61 -17.21
CA GLN A 8 25.47 -19.99 -16.95
C GLN A 8 24.13 -20.15 -16.23
N PHE A 9 23.02 -19.65 -16.80
CA PHE A 9 21.71 -20.24 -16.54
C PHE A 9 20.82 -20.22 -17.79
N PRO A 10 20.69 -21.34 -18.52
CA PRO A 10 19.59 -21.51 -19.47
C PRO A 10 18.33 -21.86 -18.68
N MET A 11 17.45 -20.87 -18.46
CA MET A 11 16.11 -21.08 -17.90
C MET A 11 15.20 -21.67 -18.98
N ASN A 12 15.16 -22.99 -19.08
CA ASN A 12 14.05 -23.75 -19.68
C ASN A 12 14.19 -25.24 -19.33
N SER A 13 13.57 -25.69 -18.22
CA SER A 13 12.89 -27.00 -18.09
C SER A 13 12.62 -27.40 -16.62
N MET A 14 11.32 -27.48 -16.25
CA MET A 14 10.65 -28.45 -15.34
C MET A 14 11.03 -28.53 -13.83
N LYS A 15 10.06 -28.31 -12.91
CA LYS A 15 9.19 -29.24 -12.09
C LYS A 15 9.98 -30.14 -11.08
N PHE A 16 9.69 -30.29 -9.78
CA PHE A 16 8.48 -30.75 -9.05
C PHE A 16 8.58 -30.49 -7.50
N GLN A 17 7.69 -31.12 -6.72
CA GLN A 17 7.01 -30.75 -5.47
C GLN A 17 7.30 -31.69 -4.27
N ALA A 18 7.03 -31.29 -3.02
CA ALA A 18 6.50 -32.15 -1.94
C ALA A 18 5.95 -31.31 -0.75
N GLU A 19 4.77 -31.69 -0.26
CA GLU A 19 3.96 -31.00 0.74
C GLU A 19 4.52 -31.05 2.17
N ASN A 20 4.54 -29.85 2.78
CA ASN A 20 4.52 -29.47 4.21
C ASN A 20 5.22 -28.11 4.42
N ASP A 21 5.72 -27.49 3.35
CA ASP A 21 5.87 -26.04 3.17
C ASP A 21 5.59 -25.78 1.68
N GLU A 22 4.39 -25.27 1.40
CA GLU A 22 3.73 -25.24 0.10
C GLU A 22 4.57 -24.63 -1.05
N PHE A 23 4.76 -25.41 -2.12
CA PHE A 23 4.97 -24.88 -3.47
C PHE A 23 3.70 -25.07 -4.29
N ILE A 24 2.84 -24.06 -4.27
CA ILE A 24 1.64 -23.98 -5.11
C ILE A 24 2.01 -23.30 -6.44
N LEU A 25 1.92 -24.06 -7.54
CA LEU A 25 1.88 -23.51 -8.90
C LEU A 25 0.42 -23.23 -9.28
N LEU A 26 -0.04 -22.00 -9.06
CA LEU A 26 -1.34 -21.55 -9.56
C LEU A 26 -1.14 -20.47 -10.63
N GLY A 27 -1.37 -20.87 -11.89
CA GLY A 27 -1.57 -19.97 -13.02
C GLY A 27 -0.28 -19.45 -13.64
N SER A 28 0.07 -20.00 -14.81
CA SER A 28 1.13 -19.46 -15.65
C SER A 28 0.65 -18.18 -16.35
N VAL A 29 0.59 -17.04 -15.66
CA VAL A 29 0.55 -15.75 -16.37
C VAL A 29 1.98 -15.46 -16.84
N SER A 30 2.27 -15.85 -18.08
CA SER A 30 3.50 -15.39 -18.74
C SER A 30 3.31 -13.91 -19.09
N ILE A 31 3.77 -13.01 -18.21
CA ILE A 31 3.89 -11.59 -18.55
C ILE A 31 4.91 -11.50 -19.69
N PRO A 32 4.54 -11.02 -20.90
CA PRO A 32 5.50 -10.89 -21.99
C PRO A 32 6.63 -9.96 -21.56
N SER A 33 7.87 -10.45 -21.60
CA SER A 33 9.03 -9.60 -21.32
C SER A 33 9.14 -8.53 -22.40
N VAL A 34 9.10 -7.27 -22.01
CA VAL A 34 9.21 -6.15 -22.95
C VAL A 34 10.68 -5.81 -23.15
N SER A 35 11.17 -5.90 -24.40
CA SER A 35 12.50 -5.40 -24.75
C SER A 35 12.61 -3.92 -24.41
N SER A 36 13.79 -3.44 -23.98
CA SER A 36 13.98 -2.04 -23.56
C SER A 36 13.48 -1.02 -24.60
N LYS A 37 13.57 -1.34 -25.90
CA LYS A 37 13.06 -0.48 -26.99
C LYS A 37 11.54 -0.42 -27.10
N GLY A 38 10.81 -1.40 -26.53
CA GLY A 38 9.35 -1.44 -26.48
C GLY A 38 8.77 -0.97 -25.15
N ASN A 39 9.62 -0.58 -24.18
CA ASN A 39 9.15 -0.02 -22.93
C ASN A 39 9.03 1.51 -23.06
N PRO A 40 7.84 2.11 -23.02
CA PRO A 40 7.68 3.56 -23.14
C PRO A 40 8.47 4.34 -22.08
N ALA A 41 8.67 3.79 -20.87
CA ALA A 41 9.50 4.40 -19.83
C ALA A 41 10.99 4.48 -20.18
N TYR A 42 11.45 3.71 -21.18
CA TYR A 42 12.82 3.77 -21.67
C TYR A 42 13.13 5.13 -22.31
N VAL A 43 12.17 5.72 -23.03
CA VAL A 43 12.35 7.02 -23.71
C VAL A 43 12.55 8.14 -22.68
N LEU A 44 11.71 8.16 -21.64
CA LEU A 44 11.85 9.12 -20.53
C LEU A 44 13.14 8.93 -19.73
N SER A 45 13.51 7.69 -19.40
CA SER A 45 14.73 7.41 -18.63
C SER A 45 16.03 7.73 -19.38
N ARG A 46 15.95 7.97 -20.70
CA ARG A 46 17.05 8.46 -21.53
C ARG A 46 17.07 9.98 -21.72
N GLY A 47 16.15 10.71 -21.08
CA GLY A 47 16.15 12.17 -21.06
C GLY A 47 15.35 12.84 -22.17
N ALA A 48 14.34 12.17 -22.72
CA ALA A 48 13.42 12.79 -23.69
C ALA A 48 12.68 13.98 -23.08
N ASP A 49 12.53 15.06 -23.84
CA ASP A 49 11.79 16.24 -23.43
C ASP A 49 10.30 16.17 -23.84
N ALA A 50 9.50 17.15 -23.40
CA ALA A 50 8.06 17.16 -23.67
C ALA A 50 7.71 17.24 -25.18
N ARG A 51 8.60 17.80 -26.00
CA ARG A 51 8.43 17.86 -27.46
C ARG A 51 8.71 16.50 -28.08
N ASP A 52 9.73 15.80 -27.58
CA ASP A 52 10.07 14.45 -28.03
C ASP A 52 8.95 13.45 -27.71
N LEU A 53 8.24 13.65 -26.60
CA LEU A 53 7.09 12.80 -26.22
C LEU A 53 5.81 13.13 -26.98
N ARG A 54 5.59 14.39 -27.38
CA ARG A 54 4.35 14.81 -28.04
C ARG A 54 4.02 13.94 -29.25
N ASP A 55 5.05 13.59 -30.02
CA ASP A 55 4.91 12.87 -31.29
C ASP A 55 5.38 11.39 -31.15
N ASN A 56 5.45 10.84 -29.92
CA ASN A 56 5.93 9.48 -29.65
C ASN A 56 4.79 8.47 -29.50
N ASP A 57 4.53 7.69 -30.54
CA ASP A 57 3.46 6.69 -30.55
C ASP A 57 3.67 5.58 -29.51
N LEU A 58 4.90 5.16 -29.24
CA LEU A 58 5.17 4.14 -28.21
C LEU A 58 4.76 4.61 -26.82
N TRP A 59 4.93 5.90 -26.52
CA TRP A 59 4.52 6.51 -25.25
C TRP A 59 3.00 6.61 -25.11
N TRP A 60 2.31 7.02 -26.17
CA TRP A 60 0.86 7.26 -26.12
C TRP A 60 0.02 6.02 -26.38
N GLN A 61 0.48 5.12 -27.25
CA GLN A 61 -0.24 3.90 -27.66
C GLN A 61 0.29 2.65 -26.96
N GLY A 62 1.48 2.72 -26.36
CA GLY A 62 2.13 1.55 -25.77
C GLY A 62 2.70 0.58 -26.82
N PRO A 63 3.34 -0.51 -26.37
CA PRO A 63 3.89 -1.53 -27.26
C PRO A 63 2.80 -2.34 -27.97
N GLU A 64 3.09 -2.76 -29.21
CA GLU A 64 2.14 -3.48 -30.09
C GLU A 64 1.48 -4.71 -29.46
N PHE A 65 2.13 -5.40 -28.52
CA PHE A 65 1.53 -6.60 -27.91
C PHE A 65 0.34 -6.26 -26.99
N LEU A 66 0.22 -5.01 -26.50
CA LEU A 66 -0.97 -4.53 -25.79
C LEU A 66 -2.10 -4.12 -26.73
N LEU A 67 -1.76 -3.83 -28.00
CA LEU A 67 -2.72 -3.45 -29.04
C LEU A 67 -3.33 -4.67 -29.74
N ARG A 68 -2.80 -5.87 -29.49
CA ARG A 68 -3.40 -7.12 -29.96
C ARG A 68 -4.52 -7.51 -29.01
N ASP A 69 -5.60 -8.06 -29.55
CA ASP A 69 -6.62 -8.74 -28.76
C ASP A 69 -5.95 -9.91 -28.04
N ILE A 70 -5.48 -9.67 -26.82
CA ILE A 70 -5.11 -10.73 -25.89
C ILE A 70 -6.45 -11.42 -25.61
N PRO A 71 -6.59 -12.73 -25.88
CA PRO A 71 -7.75 -13.46 -25.42
C PRO A 71 -7.91 -13.14 -23.94
N ASP A 72 -9.13 -12.76 -23.51
CA ASP A 72 -9.40 -12.59 -22.08
C ASP A 72 -8.73 -13.76 -21.37
N PRO A 73 -7.82 -13.49 -20.41
CA PRO A 73 -7.13 -14.58 -19.73
C PRO A 73 -8.22 -15.53 -19.28
N GLU A 74 -8.17 -16.79 -19.77
CA GLU A 74 -9.15 -17.82 -19.40
C GLU A 74 -9.39 -17.64 -17.92
N GLU A 75 -10.65 -17.33 -17.53
CA GLU A 75 -11.00 -17.01 -16.16
C GLU A 75 -10.26 -18.02 -15.28
N CYS A 76 -9.20 -17.56 -14.61
CA CYS A 76 -8.42 -18.46 -13.78
C CYS A 76 -9.43 -19.01 -12.81
N PRO A 77 -9.69 -20.34 -12.79
CA PRO A 77 -10.76 -20.86 -11.97
C PRO A 77 -10.39 -20.48 -10.55
N CYS A 78 -11.10 -19.49 -9.99
CA CYS A 78 -11.01 -19.15 -8.60
C CYS A 78 -11.26 -20.47 -7.86
N PRO A 79 -10.32 -20.97 -7.06
CA PRO A 79 -10.57 -22.16 -6.28
C PRO A 79 -11.81 -21.88 -5.42
N LYS A 80 -12.96 -22.45 -5.80
CA LYS A 80 -14.22 -22.35 -5.03
C LYS A 80 -14.18 -23.26 -3.80
N ASP A 81 -12.99 -23.74 -3.45
CA ASP A 81 -12.76 -24.58 -2.30
C ASP A 81 -13.04 -23.75 -1.05
N LYS A 82 -13.88 -24.29 -0.18
CA LYS A 82 -14.22 -23.67 1.10
C LYS A 82 -12.98 -23.37 1.95
N ALA A 83 -11.87 -24.08 1.71
CA ALA A 83 -10.57 -23.85 2.33
C ALA A 83 -9.97 -22.49 1.92
N PHE A 84 -10.02 -22.11 0.64
CA PHE A 84 -9.56 -20.80 0.15
C PHE A 84 -10.37 -19.64 0.75
N GLU A 85 -11.71 -19.81 0.81
CA GLU A 85 -12.61 -18.90 1.51
C GLU A 85 -12.31 -18.79 3.02
N GLN A 86 -11.85 -19.88 3.65
CA GLN A 86 -11.48 -19.91 5.06
C GLN A 86 -10.14 -19.21 5.33
N GLU A 87 -9.19 -19.29 4.40
CA GLU A 87 -7.92 -18.56 4.47
C GLU A 87 -8.09 -17.06 4.20
N LEU A 88 -8.97 -16.68 3.26
CA LEU A 88 -9.35 -15.28 3.04
C LEU A 88 -10.03 -14.66 4.27
N LYS A 89 -10.79 -15.47 5.02
CA LYS A 89 -11.29 -15.13 6.34
C LYS A 89 -10.16 -15.23 7.36
N ARG A 90 -9.18 -14.33 7.27
CA ARG A 90 -8.34 -14.02 8.42
C ARG A 90 -9.27 -13.64 9.56
N ASN A 91 -9.49 -14.57 10.48
CA ASN A 91 -9.99 -14.27 11.81
C ASN A 91 -8.91 -13.46 12.51
N VAL A 92 -8.81 -12.18 12.15
CA VAL A 92 -7.98 -11.23 12.87
C VAL A 92 -8.69 -11.03 14.20
N ILE A 93 -8.26 -11.78 15.21
CA ILE A 93 -8.56 -11.47 16.59
C ILE A 93 -7.85 -10.14 16.86
N VAL A 94 -8.56 -9.03 16.63
CA VAL A 94 -8.09 -7.70 17.01
C VAL A 94 -8.16 -7.66 18.53
N SER A 95 -7.06 -8.02 19.19
CA SER A 95 -6.88 -7.74 20.61
C SER A 95 -6.72 -6.23 20.76
N CYS A 96 -7.83 -5.54 20.98
CA CYS A 96 -7.82 -4.11 21.25
C CYS A 96 -7.38 -3.94 22.71
N ALA A 97 -6.08 -3.71 22.93
CA ALA A 97 -5.61 -3.26 24.23
C ALA A 97 -6.26 -1.91 24.52
N VAL A 98 -7.10 -1.85 25.56
CA VAL A 98 -7.68 -0.59 26.04
C VAL A 98 -6.55 0.20 26.69
N ILE A 99 -5.85 1.02 25.91
CA ILE A 99 -4.90 1.98 26.42
C ILE A 99 -5.70 3.16 26.96
N ASN A 100 -5.49 3.53 28.22
CA ASN A 100 -6.10 4.72 28.80
C ASN A 100 -5.70 5.96 27.97
N ASP A 101 -6.65 6.87 27.72
CA ASP A 101 -6.40 8.06 26.87
C ASP A 101 -5.22 8.91 27.36
N SER A 102 -4.96 8.94 28.67
CA SER A 102 -3.80 9.63 29.26
C SER A 102 -2.47 9.01 28.82
N GLU A 103 -2.36 7.68 28.84
CA GLU A 103 -1.12 6.98 28.50
C GLU A 103 -0.79 7.12 27.01
N LEU A 104 -1.83 7.14 26.16
CA LEU A 104 -1.67 7.38 24.73
C LEU A 104 -1.12 8.78 24.48
N LEU A 105 -1.67 9.80 25.15
CA LEU A 105 -1.21 11.16 24.96
C LEU A 105 0.24 11.35 25.43
N ASP A 106 0.60 10.79 26.58
CA ASP A 106 1.98 10.83 27.08
C ASP A 106 2.96 10.19 26.10
N LYS A 107 2.58 9.05 25.49
CA LYS A 107 3.37 8.42 24.42
C LYS A 107 3.50 9.34 23.20
N LEU A 108 2.42 9.99 22.77
CA LEU A 108 2.46 10.91 21.63
C LEU A 108 3.34 12.14 21.90
N LEU A 109 3.26 12.72 23.10
CA LEU A 109 4.09 13.85 23.52
C LEU A 109 5.58 13.45 23.56
N ASN A 110 5.89 12.23 23.97
CA ASN A 110 7.26 11.70 23.96
C ASN A 110 7.78 11.39 22.53
N LEU A 111 6.90 11.16 21.56
CA LEU A 111 7.27 10.84 20.19
C LEU A 111 7.59 12.06 19.34
N THR A 112 7.07 13.25 19.68
CA THR A 112 7.26 14.46 18.87
C THR A 112 7.22 15.73 19.72
N ASN A 113 8.21 16.60 19.52
CA ASN A 113 8.22 17.97 20.05
C ASN A 113 7.56 18.99 19.11
N ASN A 114 7.14 18.56 17.91
CA ASN A 114 6.48 19.42 16.94
C ASN A 114 4.97 19.49 17.21
N TYR A 115 4.51 20.67 17.65
CA TYR A 115 3.10 20.94 17.97
C TYR A 115 2.16 20.69 16.77
N SER A 116 2.48 21.24 15.60
CA SER A 116 1.65 21.07 14.41
C SER A 116 1.51 19.60 14.02
N LYS A 117 2.60 18.82 14.10
CA LYS A 117 2.58 17.38 13.84
C LYS A 117 1.71 16.63 14.85
N LEU A 118 1.78 17.00 16.13
CA LEU A 118 0.94 16.42 17.19
C LEU A 118 -0.55 16.65 16.92
N ILE A 119 -0.94 17.89 16.61
CA ILE A 119 -2.33 18.23 16.25
C ILE A 119 -2.78 17.43 15.04
N MET A 120 -1.92 17.27 14.03
CA MET A 120 -2.22 16.49 12.83
C MET A 120 -2.50 15.02 13.16
N ILE A 121 -1.66 14.39 13.99
CA ILE A 121 -1.82 12.99 14.43
C ILE A 121 -3.13 12.83 15.22
N LEU A 122 -3.40 13.72 16.18
CA LEU A 122 -4.64 13.70 16.96
C LEU A 122 -5.87 13.89 16.08
N SER A 123 -5.79 14.76 15.08
CA SER A 123 -6.89 14.98 14.12
C SER A 123 -7.20 13.71 13.33
N PHE A 124 -6.17 13.02 12.81
CA PHE A 124 -6.36 11.74 12.12
C PHE A 124 -6.92 10.66 13.04
N ARG A 125 -6.51 10.62 14.31
CA ARG A 125 -7.10 9.72 15.32
C ARG A 125 -8.60 9.99 15.49
N CYS A 126 -8.99 11.25 15.67
CA CYS A 126 -10.39 11.63 15.81
C CYS A 126 -11.21 11.28 14.57
N ARG A 127 -10.69 11.58 13.37
CA ARG A 127 -11.32 11.19 12.10
C ARG A 127 -11.47 9.68 11.98
N PHE A 128 -10.42 8.92 12.33
CA PHE A 128 -10.48 7.46 12.29
C PHE A 128 -11.61 6.93 13.17
N LEU A 129 -11.71 7.40 14.42
CA LEU A 129 -12.78 7.01 15.33
C LEU A 129 -14.15 7.38 14.78
N LYS A 130 -14.30 8.60 14.23
CA LYS A 130 -15.53 9.05 13.57
C LYS A 130 -15.91 8.15 12.40
N ASN A 131 -14.95 7.81 11.54
CA ASN A 131 -15.17 6.91 10.41
C ASN A 131 -15.52 5.49 10.83
N CYS A 132 -15.03 5.01 11.98
CA CYS A 132 -15.45 3.72 12.55
C CYS A 132 -16.90 3.74 13.07
N LEU A 133 -17.40 4.89 13.51
CA LEU A 133 -18.73 5.04 14.12
C LEU A 133 -19.82 5.42 13.11
N HIS A 134 -19.46 6.01 11.96
CA HIS A 134 -20.40 6.56 10.99
C HIS A 134 -20.24 5.92 9.61
N LYS A 135 -21.36 5.81 8.86
CA LYS A 135 -21.35 5.26 7.49
C LYS A 135 -20.71 6.19 6.45
N ASN A 136 -20.65 7.49 6.74
CA ASN A 136 -20.03 8.48 5.86
C ASN A 136 -18.55 8.60 6.21
N VAL A 137 -17.71 7.99 5.37
CA VAL A 137 -16.26 7.99 5.56
C VAL A 137 -15.66 9.31 5.07
N GLU A 138 -15.00 10.04 5.96
CA GLU A 138 -14.24 11.22 5.61
C GLU A 138 -12.84 10.83 5.14
N THR A 139 -12.45 11.28 3.94
CA THR A 139 -11.16 11.02 3.31
C THR A 139 -10.53 12.33 2.82
N GLY A 140 -9.24 12.29 2.44
CA GLY A 140 -8.51 13.46 1.95
C GLY A 140 -7.87 14.31 3.05
N PHE A 141 -7.65 15.60 2.75
CA PHE A 141 -6.95 16.52 3.66
C PHE A 141 -7.74 16.79 4.96
N LEU A 142 -7.02 17.12 6.03
CA LEU A 142 -7.62 17.57 7.28
C LEU A 142 -8.29 18.92 7.08
N THR A 143 -9.51 19.06 7.58
CA THR A 143 -10.23 20.33 7.61
C THR A 143 -9.75 21.17 8.80
N ALA A 144 -9.91 22.49 8.70
CA ALA A 144 -9.59 23.39 9.82
C ALA A 144 -10.39 23.05 11.10
N ALA A 145 -11.63 22.60 10.96
CA ALA A 145 -12.48 22.20 12.08
C ALA A 145 -11.92 20.99 12.84
N GLU A 146 -11.33 20.02 12.13
CA GLU A 146 -10.72 18.86 12.77
C GLU A 146 -9.45 19.23 13.52
N LEU A 147 -8.62 20.11 12.95
CA LEU A 147 -7.42 20.62 13.61
C LEU A 147 -7.77 21.35 14.91
N VAL A 148 -8.79 22.24 14.87
CA VAL A 148 -9.28 22.95 16.06
C VAL A 148 -9.83 21.99 17.10
N THR A 149 -10.59 20.97 16.67
CA THR A 149 -11.14 19.96 17.59
C THR A 149 -10.02 19.17 18.28
N ALA A 150 -9.00 18.76 17.53
CA ALA A 150 -7.84 18.05 18.07
C ALA A 150 -7.04 18.90 19.05
N GLU A 151 -6.88 20.20 18.76
CA GLU A 151 -6.23 21.16 19.66
C GLU A 151 -7.00 21.34 20.97
N GLN A 152 -8.33 21.49 20.91
CA GLN A 152 -9.15 21.56 22.11
C GLN A 152 -9.09 20.28 22.95
N LEU A 153 -9.04 19.11 22.31
CA LEU A 153 -8.87 17.84 23.00
C LEU A 153 -7.52 17.75 23.72
N LEU A 154 -6.45 18.17 23.05
CA LEU A 154 -5.12 18.25 23.65
C LEU A 154 -5.13 19.13 24.91
N PHE A 155 -5.70 20.33 24.82
CA PHE A 155 -5.77 21.24 25.97
C PHE A 155 -6.58 20.66 27.11
N LYS A 156 -7.75 20.08 26.85
CA LYS A 156 -8.58 19.43 27.88
C LYS A 156 -7.82 18.32 28.60
N GLN A 157 -7.06 17.51 27.85
CA GLN A 157 -6.31 16.40 28.42
C GLN A 157 -5.10 16.87 29.23
N VAL A 158 -4.37 17.89 28.75
CA VAL A 158 -3.25 18.48 29.50
C VAL A 158 -3.76 19.15 30.77
N GLN A 159 -4.88 19.88 30.68
CA GLN A 159 -5.53 20.50 31.84
C GLN A 159 -5.97 19.44 32.85
N SER A 160 -6.65 18.38 32.42
CA SER A 160 -7.07 17.32 33.33
C SER A 160 -5.89 16.62 33.99
N ALA A 161 -4.82 16.31 33.25
CA ALA A 161 -3.61 15.69 33.81
C ALA A 161 -2.87 16.60 34.81
N THR A 162 -2.85 17.91 34.56
CA THR A 162 -2.12 18.88 35.40
C THR A 162 -2.93 19.25 36.65
N PHE A 163 -4.23 19.47 36.51
CA PHE A 163 -5.10 19.99 37.58
C PHE A 163 -5.87 18.91 38.36
N ALA A 164 -5.86 17.64 37.93
CA ALA A 164 -6.44 16.54 38.72
C ALA A 164 -5.56 16.07 39.89
N LYS A 165 -4.35 16.62 40.06
CA LYS A 165 -3.40 16.28 41.13
C LYS A 165 -3.47 17.21 42.36
N VAL A 166 -4.62 17.82 42.64
CA VAL A 166 -4.85 18.64 43.85
C VAL A 166 -5.76 17.90 44.82
#